data_AF-A0A067ME90-F1
#
_entry.id   AF-A0A067ME90-F1
#
_cell.length_a   1.000
_cell.length_b   1.000
_cell.length_c   1.000
_cell.angle_alpha   90.00
_cell.angle_beta   90.00
_cell.angle_gamma   90.00
#
_symmetry.space_group_name_H-M   'P 1'
#
loop_
_entity.id
_entity.type
_entity.pdbx_description
1 polymer ?
#
loop_
_entity_poly.entity_id
_entity_poly.type
_entity_poly.pdbx_seq_one_letter_code
_entity_poly.pdbx_strand_id
1 'polypeptide(L)'
;MTNTKGQSPCAVASYLLGQCSVTAWDVPAITPDQHYSGPQSPPYANDCLCSSVAYNLMSACGLCQQAPVLASWPTWSTNCTRHVIPQGRWTMSIPSGTSVPAWAYVTPDSMGGTFSPTIAQGFTCTFGSSLIYPSFDSINFFLGRRSLSRVDVNSYSNLFCPYTHWDGR
;
A
#
# COMPACT_ATOMS: atom_id res chain seq x y z
N MET A 1 -2.84 -6.02 -11.53
CA MET A 1 -3.01 -5.82 -10.07
C MET A 1 -4.43 -5.30 -9.79
N THR A 2 -5.36 -6.11 -9.31
CA THR A 2 -6.72 -5.65 -8.98
C THR A 2 -7.15 -6.13 -7.60
N ASN A 3 -7.87 -5.32 -6.83
CA ASN A 3 -8.38 -5.76 -5.52
C ASN A 3 -9.52 -6.80 -5.64
N THR A 4 -10.03 -7.25 -4.51
CA THR A 4 -11.13 -8.23 -4.39
C THR A 4 -12.45 -7.78 -5.04
N LYS A 5 -12.56 -6.49 -5.38
CA LYS A 5 -13.68 -5.88 -6.10
C LYS A 5 -13.37 -5.61 -7.58
N GLY A 6 -12.25 -6.15 -8.10
CA GLY A 6 -11.83 -5.97 -9.49
C GLY A 6 -11.26 -4.58 -9.80
N GLN A 7 -10.95 -3.76 -8.80
CA GLN A 7 -10.51 -2.37 -8.98
C GLN A 7 -8.99 -2.30 -9.17
N SER A 8 -8.52 -1.51 -10.14
CA SER A 8 -7.10 -1.23 -10.36
C SER A 8 -6.51 -0.41 -9.19
N PRO A 9 -5.17 -0.33 -9.06
CA PRO A 9 -4.56 0.47 -8.00
C PRO A 9 -4.91 1.94 -8.11
N CYS A 10 -5.07 2.45 -9.35
CA CYS A 10 -5.54 3.81 -9.63
C CYS A 10 -6.95 4.04 -9.08
N ALA A 11 -7.86 3.10 -9.32
CA ALA A 11 -9.24 3.22 -8.83
C ALA A 11 -9.28 3.18 -7.29
N VAL A 12 -8.55 2.27 -6.65
CA VAL A 12 -8.46 2.22 -5.18
C VAL A 12 -7.84 3.50 -4.62
N ALA A 13 -6.78 4.03 -5.24
CA ALA A 13 -6.19 5.31 -4.85
C ALA A 13 -7.18 6.47 -4.94
N SER A 14 -7.96 6.56 -6.02
CA SER A 14 -9.03 7.56 -6.19
C SER A 14 -10.06 7.50 -5.05
N TYR A 15 -10.54 6.31 -4.68
CA TYR A 15 -11.45 6.16 -3.54
C TYR A 15 -10.84 6.63 -2.21
N LEU A 16 -9.56 6.31 -1.97
CA LEU A 16 -8.90 6.68 -0.72
C LEU A 16 -8.60 8.18 -0.64
N LEU A 17 -8.00 8.74 -1.69
CA LEU A 17 -7.62 10.15 -1.75
C LEU A 17 -8.84 11.07 -1.80
N GLY A 18 -9.94 10.60 -2.39
CA GLY A 18 -11.23 11.29 -2.39
C GLY A 18 -11.79 11.57 -1.00
N GLN A 19 -11.37 10.84 0.03
CA GLN A 19 -11.82 11.11 1.42
C GLN A 19 -11.27 12.42 1.99
N CYS A 20 -10.15 12.92 1.47
CA CYS A 20 -9.58 14.22 1.88
C CYS A 20 -9.92 15.35 0.90
N SER A 21 -10.86 15.13 -0.01
CA SER A 21 -11.28 16.09 -1.02
C SER A 21 -12.76 16.42 -0.87
N VAL A 22 -13.11 17.67 -1.14
CA VAL A 22 -14.52 18.12 -1.23
C VAL A 22 -15.16 17.75 -2.57
N THR A 23 -14.34 17.48 -3.59
CA THR A 23 -14.76 17.02 -4.91
C THR A 23 -14.28 15.58 -5.15
N ALA A 24 -14.82 14.93 -6.19
CA ALA A 24 -14.26 13.67 -6.67
C ALA A 24 -12.75 13.81 -6.90
N TRP A 25 -11.99 12.78 -6.52
CA TRP A 25 -10.55 12.72 -6.73
C TRP A 25 -10.27 11.85 -7.95
N ASP A 26 -9.89 12.47 -9.04
CA ASP A 26 -9.46 11.75 -10.24
C ASP A 26 -7.95 11.54 -10.19
N VAL A 27 -7.53 10.31 -10.48
CA VAL A 27 -6.12 9.97 -10.66
C VAL A 27 -5.80 10.19 -12.13
N PRO A 28 -5.08 11.27 -12.50
CA PRO A 28 -4.88 11.63 -13.90
C PRO A 28 -3.99 10.59 -14.58
N ALA A 29 -4.25 10.32 -15.86
CA ALA A 29 -3.34 9.53 -16.67
C ALA A 29 -1.99 10.27 -16.80
N ILE A 30 -0.88 9.57 -16.58
CA ILE A 30 0.46 10.11 -16.80
C ILE A 30 0.87 9.93 -18.26
N THR A 31 1.64 10.88 -18.78
CA THR A 31 2.36 10.71 -20.05
C THR A 31 3.71 9.99 -19.80
N PRO A 32 4.39 9.50 -20.86
CA PRO A 32 5.64 8.74 -20.73
C PRO A 32 6.80 9.45 -20.02
N ASP A 33 6.69 10.76 -19.76
CA ASP A 33 7.72 11.57 -19.08
C ASP A 33 7.26 12.05 -17.68
N GLN A 34 6.13 11.54 -17.20
CA GLN A 34 5.50 11.96 -15.95
C GLN A 34 5.56 10.86 -14.89
N HIS A 35 5.53 11.30 -13.62
CA HIS A 35 5.38 10.43 -12.47
C HIS A 35 4.47 11.10 -11.44
N TYR A 36 3.83 10.31 -10.59
CA TYR A 36 3.08 10.86 -9.46
C TYR A 36 4.03 11.33 -8.36
N SER A 37 3.67 12.44 -7.73
CA SER A 37 4.40 13.05 -6.63
C SER A 37 3.49 13.27 -5.44
N GLY A 38 4.11 13.37 -4.25
CA GLY A 38 3.40 13.70 -3.02
C GLY A 38 3.00 15.18 -2.94
N PRO A 39 2.61 15.66 -1.75
CA PRO A 39 2.24 17.06 -1.56
C PRO A 39 3.37 18.01 -2.00
N GLN A 40 3.04 18.99 -2.85
CA GLN A 40 4.02 19.94 -3.40
C GLN A 40 4.54 20.94 -2.38
N SER A 41 3.75 21.20 -1.33
CA SER A 41 4.13 22.07 -0.21
C SER A 41 3.38 21.66 1.05
N PRO A 42 3.83 22.09 2.26
CA PRO A 42 3.21 21.70 3.52
C PRO A 42 1.70 22.03 3.63
N PRO A 43 1.19 23.16 3.08
CA PRO A 43 -0.26 23.44 3.08
C PRO A 43 -1.11 22.45 2.27
N TYR A 44 -0.53 21.74 1.30
CA TYR A 44 -1.24 20.71 0.53
C TYR A 44 -1.09 19.31 1.13
N ALA A 45 -0.28 19.15 2.18
CA ALA A 45 -0.16 17.90 2.89
C ALA A 45 -1.43 17.62 3.70
N ASN A 46 -1.87 16.37 3.69
CA ASN A 46 -3.00 15.89 4.48
C ASN A 46 -2.83 14.39 4.77
N ASP A 47 -3.67 13.86 5.64
CA ASP A 47 -3.57 12.46 6.08
C ASP A 47 -3.73 11.45 4.93
N CYS A 48 -4.49 11.77 3.87
CA CYS A 48 -4.60 10.88 2.72
C CYS A 48 -3.28 10.80 1.94
N LEU A 49 -2.72 11.95 1.55
CA LEU A 49 -1.51 12.02 0.72
C LEU A 49 -0.26 11.59 1.49
N CYS A 50 -0.25 11.81 2.81
CA CYS A 50 0.86 11.47 3.69
C CYS A 50 0.81 10.04 4.24
N SER A 51 -0.18 9.24 3.85
CA SER A 51 -0.18 7.81 4.12
C SER A 51 0.69 7.06 3.11
N SER A 52 1.55 6.17 3.62
CA SER A 52 2.33 5.27 2.75
C SER A 52 1.46 4.30 1.95
N VAL A 53 0.21 4.06 2.39
CA VAL A 53 -0.75 3.20 1.68
C VAL A 53 -1.21 3.88 0.39
N ALA A 54 -1.51 5.18 0.44
CA ALA A 54 -1.82 5.96 -0.76
C ALA A 54 -0.61 6.06 -1.69
N TYR A 55 0.59 6.28 -1.14
CA TYR A 55 1.84 6.26 -1.92
C TYR A 55 2.03 4.95 -2.70
N ASN A 56 1.88 3.80 -2.04
CA ASN A 56 2.03 2.49 -2.69
C ASN A 56 0.99 2.28 -3.81
N LEU A 57 -0.28 2.67 -3.58
CA LEU A 57 -1.33 2.56 -4.59
C LEU A 57 -1.09 3.47 -5.80
N MET A 58 -0.66 4.72 -5.57
CA MET A 58 -0.32 5.66 -6.63
C MET A 58 0.93 5.21 -7.39
N SER A 59 1.92 4.64 -6.71
CA SER A 59 3.13 4.11 -7.35
C SER A 59 2.82 2.91 -8.24
N ALA A 60 2.00 1.97 -7.75
CA ALA A 60 1.50 0.86 -8.56
C ALA A 60 0.66 1.33 -9.74
N CYS A 61 -0.18 2.35 -9.54
CA CYS A 61 -0.93 2.99 -10.62
C CYS A 61 0.00 3.56 -11.70
N GLY A 62 1.05 4.29 -11.30
CA GLY A 62 2.04 4.84 -12.22
C GLY A 62 2.74 3.76 -13.04
N LEU A 63 3.14 2.64 -12.42
CA LEU A 63 3.71 1.50 -13.16
C LEU A 63 2.71 0.92 -14.18
N CYS A 64 1.42 0.79 -13.82
CA CYS A 64 0.40 0.33 -14.75
C CYS A 64 0.22 1.30 -15.93
N GLN A 65 0.49 2.58 -15.73
CA GLN A 65 0.47 3.61 -16.77
C GLN A 65 1.85 3.86 -17.41
N GLN A 66 2.80 2.94 -17.22
CA GLN A 66 4.14 2.99 -17.82
C GLN A 66 4.98 4.21 -17.42
N ALA A 67 4.86 4.68 -16.18
CA ALA A 67 5.75 5.70 -15.62
C ALA A 67 7.22 5.29 -15.81
N PRO A 68 8.10 6.16 -16.34
CA PRO A 68 9.51 5.84 -16.53
C PRO A 68 10.25 5.74 -15.18
N VAL A 69 9.77 6.46 -14.17
CA VAL A 69 10.35 6.52 -12.82
C VAL A 69 9.24 6.61 -11.77
N LEU A 70 9.53 6.13 -10.56
CA LEU A 70 8.68 6.31 -9.39
C LEU A 70 9.37 7.23 -8.39
N ALA A 71 8.61 8.12 -7.75
CA ALA A 71 9.12 8.87 -6.61
C ALA A 71 9.46 7.91 -5.47
N SER A 72 10.61 8.12 -4.82
CA SER A 72 10.93 7.44 -3.56
C SER A 72 9.98 7.92 -2.44
N TRP A 73 9.77 7.11 -1.42
CA TRP A 73 8.97 7.49 -0.26
C TRP A 73 9.54 8.71 0.48
N PRO A 74 10.86 8.84 0.72
CA PRO A 74 11.43 10.07 1.26
C PRO A 74 11.10 11.30 0.41
N THR A 75 11.18 11.19 -0.93
CA THR A 75 10.80 12.29 -1.84
C THR A 75 9.32 12.62 -1.72
N TRP A 76 8.44 11.60 -1.75
CA TRP A 76 7.00 11.77 -1.66
C TRP A 76 6.57 12.44 -0.34
N SER A 77 7.15 11.99 0.77
CA SER A 77 6.76 12.41 2.13
C SER A 77 7.45 13.69 2.62
N THR A 78 8.28 14.33 1.78
CA THR A 78 9.06 15.54 2.14
C THR A 78 8.23 16.61 2.84
N ASN A 79 6.99 16.84 2.38
CA ASN A 79 6.11 17.89 2.90
C ASN A 79 5.12 17.40 3.98
N CYS A 80 5.23 16.15 4.44
CA CYS A 80 4.30 15.53 5.39
C CYS A 80 4.65 15.74 6.87
N THR A 81 5.50 16.71 7.19
CA THR A 81 6.04 16.92 8.55
C THR A 81 4.98 17.22 9.61
N ARG A 82 3.82 17.77 9.22
CA ARG A 82 2.67 18.02 10.12
C ARG A 82 1.62 16.92 10.09
N HIS A 83 1.71 15.99 9.15
CA HIS A 83 0.78 14.87 8.91
C HIS A 83 1.55 13.55 8.95
N VAL A 84 2.21 13.30 10.07
CA VAL A 84 3.09 12.13 10.22
C VAL A 84 2.24 10.89 10.50
N ILE A 85 2.09 10.06 9.47
CA ILE A 85 1.41 8.76 9.57
C ILE A 85 2.48 7.67 9.60
N PRO A 86 2.45 6.73 10.56
CA PRO A 86 3.34 5.58 10.54
C PRO A 86 3.19 4.80 9.24
N GLN A 87 4.31 4.42 8.61
CA GLN A 87 4.27 3.61 7.39
C GLN A 87 3.49 2.31 7.63
N GLY A 88 2.79 1.88 6.58
CA GLY A 88 1.93 0.71 6.61
C GLY A 88 0.60 0.94 7.34
N ARG A 89 0.19 2.21 7.52
CA ARG A 89 -1.11 2.55 8.12
C ARG A 89 -1.95 3.46 7.25
N TRP A 90 -3.25 3.22 7.30
CA TRP A 90 -4.30 4.09 6.79
C TRP A 90 -5.22 4.45 7.96
N THR A 91 -5.40 5.73 8.24
CA THR A 91 -6.04 6.22 9.47
C THR A 91 -7.54 6.47 9.33
N MET A 92 -8.04 6.57 8.10
CA MET A 92 -9.47 6.76 7.81
C MET A 92 -10.19 5.43 7.62
N SER A 93 -11.51 5.44 7.69
CA SER A 93 -12.32 4.29 7.28
C SER A 93 -12.09 3.97 5.79
N ILE A 94 -12.18 2.69 5.42
CA ILE A 94 -12.20 2.32 3.99
C ILE A 94 -13.63 2.51 3.46
N PRO A 95 -13.84 3.26 2.36
CA PRO A 95 -15.16 3.41 1.76
C PRO A 95 -15.76 2.05 1.37
N SER A 96 -17.07 1.83 1.59
CA SER A 96 -17.74 0.53 1.35
C SER A 96 -17.64 0.03 -0.09
N GLY A 97 -17.44 0.95 -1.05
CA GLY A 97 -17.24 0.68 -2.47
C GLY A 97 -15.84 0.20 -2.84
N THR A 98 -14.86 0.21 -1.93
CA THR A 98 -13.48 -0.18 -2.22
C THR A 98 -12.92 -1.15 -1.20
N SER A 99 -11.76 -1.74 -1.51
CA SER A 99 -10.98 -2.57 -0.60
C SER A 99 -9.51 -2.30 -0.86
N VAL A 100 -8.76 -2.03 0.19
CA VAL A 100 -7.32 -1.80 0.06
C VAL A 100 -6.62 -3.15 0.02
N PRO A 101 -5.79 -3.42 -1.01
CA PRO A 101 -5.05 -4.67 -1.06
C PRO A 101 -3.99 -4.72 0.05
N ALA A 102 -3.77 -5.90 0.62
CA ALA A 102 -2.87 -6.04 1.78
C ALA A 102 -1.43 -5.60 1.47
N TRP A 103 -0.95 -5.82 0.24
CA TRP A 103 0.36 -5.37 -0.21
C TRP A 103 0.55 -3.84 -0.13
N ALA A 104 -0.54 -3.05 -0.19
CA ALA A 104 -0.43 -1.59 -0.07
C ALA A 104 -0.03 -1.15 1.34
N TYR A 105 -0.16 -2.03 2.34
CA TYR A 105 0.29 -1.77 3.72
C TYR A 105 1.74 -2.17 3.98
N VAL A 106 2.45 -2.76 3.00
CA VAL A 106 3.88 -3.02 3.14
C VAL A 106 4.63 -1.68 3.20
N THR A 107 5.52 -1.52 4.18
CA THR A 107 6.20 -0.24 4.39
C THR A 107 7.19 0.03 3.26
N PRO A 108 7.22 1.25 2.68
CA PRO A 108 8.23 1.62 1.70
C PRO A 108 9.67 1.34 2.15
N ASP A 109 9.99 1.55 3.43
CA ASP A 109 11.33 1.24 3.96
C ASP A 109 11.70 -0.25 3.81
N SER A 110 10.74 -1.15 4.02
CA SER A 110 10.96 -2.59 3.81
C SER A 110 11.13 -2.96 2.32
N MET A 111 10.79 -2.05 1.41
CA MET A 111 11.02 -2.17 -0.03
C MET A 111 12.29 -1.46 -0.52
N GLY A 112 13.12 -0.92 0.40
CA GLY A 112 14.31 -0.15 0.03
C GLY A 112 14.02 1.33 -0.27
N GLY A 113 12.90 1.86 0.23
CA GLY A 113 12.54 3.28 0.15
C GLY A 113 11.75 3.68 -1.10
N THR A 114 11.50 2.75 -2.03
CA THR A 114 10.67 2.95 -3.22
C THR A 114 9.74 1.76 -3.40
N PHE A 115 8.52 1.99 -3.91
CA PHE A 115 7.59 0.91 -4.20
C PHE A 115 8.21 -0.17 -5.12
N SER A 116 8.08 -1.43 -4.72
CA SER A 116 8.58 -2.59 -5.46
C SER A 116 7.42 -3.48 -5.91
N PRO A 117 7.17 -3.59 -7.23
CA PRO A 117 6.10 -4.46 -7.74
C PRO A 117 6.37 -5.93 -7.41
N THR A 118 7.64 -6.36 -7.36
CA THR A 118 8.02 -7.73 -7.00
C THR A 118 7.66 -8.06 -5.56
N ILE A 119 7.94 -7.17 -4.61
CA ILE A 119 7.56 -7.37 -3.20
C ILE A 119 6.03 -7.36 -3.06
N ALA A 120 5.35 -6.43 -3.74
CA ALA A 120 3.90 -6.34 -3.70
C ALA A 120 3.21 -7.59 -4.29
N GLN A 121 3.74 -8.16 -5.37
CA GLN A 121 3.25 -9.42 -5.96
C GLN A 121 3.52 -10.63 -5.05
N GLY A 122 4.67 -10.64 -4.36
CA GLY A 122 5.04 -11.71 -3.43
C GLY A 122 4.28 -11.66 -2.10
N PHE A 123 3.52 -10.60 -1.84
CA PHE A 123 2.76 -10.45 -0.61
C PHE A 123 1.54 -11.37 -0.61
N THR A 124 1.62 -12.45 0.17
CA THR A 124 0.51 -13.37 0.39
C THR A 124 -0.28 -12.93 1.63
N CYS A 125 -1.61 -12.93 1.54
CA CYS A 125 -2.46 -12.71 2.71
C CYS A 125 -2.45 -13.97 3.58
N THR A 126 -1.46 -14.12 4.44
CA THR A 126 -1.41 -15.24 5.39
C THR A 126 -2.43 -14.97 6.50
N PHE A 127 -3.50 -15.76 6.55
CA PHE A 127 -4.42 -15.75 7.69
C PHE A 127 -3.68 -16.28 8.93
N GLY A 128 -3.41 -15.39 9.88
CA GLY A 128 -3.19 -15.72 11.28
C GLY A 128 -2.19 -16.84 11.56
N SER A 129 -0.90 -16.56 11.40
CA SER A 129 0.11 -17.00 12.37
C SER A 129 1.40 -16.24 12.12
N SER A 130 1.75 -15.37 13.08
CA SER A 130 3.09 -14.82 13.33
C SER A 130 3.87 -14.32 12.12
N LEU A 131 3.95 -12.99 11.95
CA LEU A 131 4.99 -12.26 11.20
C LEU A 131 5.97 -13.14 10.41
N ILE A 132 5.57 -13.63 9.24
CA ILE A 132 6.50 -14.19 8.27
C ILE A 132 6.96 -13.01 7.43
N TYR A 133 7.91 -12.24 7.97
CA TYR A 133 8.88 -11.55 7.13
C TYR A 133 9.55 -12.62 6.25
N PRO A 134 9.92 -12.34 4.98
CA PRO A 134 10.72 -13.28 4.21
C PRO A 134 12.01 -13.51 4.99
N SER A 135 12.13 -14.70 5.58
CA SER A 135 13.29 -15.13 6.34
C SER A 135 14.47 -15.21 5.38
N PHE A 136 15.51 -14.44 5.66
CA PHE A 136 16.84 -14.76 5.16
C PHE A 136 17.21 -16.16 5.65
N ASP A 137 17.73 -16.95 4.73
CA ASP A 137 18.03 -18.36 4.84
C ASP A 137 18.89 -18.75 6.08
N SER A 138 18.48 -19.85 6.72
CA SER A 138 19.32 -20.87 7.36
C SER A 138 20.18 -20.53 8.59
N ILE A 139 19.64 -20.69 9.82
CA ILE A 139 20.43 -21.17 11.00
C ILE A 139 19.58 -22.15 11.84
N ASN A 140 20.15 -23.33 12.11
CA ASN A 140 19.54 -24.47 12.81
C ASN A 140 19.43 -24.31 14.35
N PHE A 141 18.42 -24.97 14.92
CA PHE A 141 18.38 -25.69 16.21
C PHE A 141 18.23 -24.94 17.56
N PHE A 142 17.09 -25.10 18.26
CA PHE A 142 16.87 -25.94 19.47
C PHE A 142 15.55 -25.59 20.21
N LEU A 143 14.97 -26.63 20.82
CA LEU A 143 13.62 -26.77 21.37
C LEU A 143 13.26 -25.83 22.53
N GLY A 144 11.98 -25.43 22.62
CA GLY A 144 11.40 -24.85 23.84
C GLY A 144 9.91 -24.54 23.74
N ARG A 145 9.04 -25.51 24.07
CA ARG A 145 7.58 -25.31 24.18
C ARG A 145 7.25 -24.31 25.29
N ARG A 146 6.57 -23.21 24.98
CA ARG A 146 5.66 -22.52 25.92
C ARG A 146 4.39 -22.08 25.19
N SER A 147 3.26 -22.60 25.67
CA SER A 147 1.91 -22.22 25.27
C SER A 147 1.65 -20.77 25.67
N LEU A 148 1.22 -19.93 24.72
CA LEU A 148 0.63 -18.62 25.02
C LEU A 148 -0.81 -18.61 24.49
N SER A 149 -1.70 -18.25 25.40
CA SER A 149 -3.15 -18.28 25.31
C SER A 149 -3.70 -17.45 24.14
N ARG A 150 -4.78 -17.95 23.52
CA ARG A 150 -5.51 -17.29 22.41
C ARG A 150 -5.89 -15.85 22.78
N VAL A 151 -5.45 -14.89 21.98
CA VAL A 151 -6.09 -13.58 21.87
C VAL A 151 -7.15 -13.70 20.77
N ASP A 152 -8.38 -13.31 21.07
CA ASP A 152 -9.56 -13.49 20.22
C ASP A 152 -9.42 -12.84 18.84
N VAL A 153 -9.49 -13.66 17.80
CA VAL A 153 -9.27 -13.30 16.39
C VAL A 153 -10.60 -12.97 15.71
N ASN A 154 -11.37 -12.01 16.23
CA ASN A 154 -12.75 -11.76 15.78
C ASN A 154 -13.02 -10.36 15.20
N SER A 155 -12.12 -9.82 14.36
CA SER A 155 -12.41 -8.57 13.61
C SER A 155 -11.96 -8.52 12.14
N TYR A 156 -11.39 -9.59 11.56
CA TYR A 156 -10.86 -9.56 10.17
C TYR A 156 -11.51 -10.63 9.27
N SER A 157 -12.83 -10.63 9.17
CA SER A 157 -13.60 -11.68 8.47
C SER A 157 -13.79 -11.45 6.96
N ASN A 158 -12.95 -10.69 6.26
CA ASN A 158 -13.12 -10.48 4.80
C ASN A 158 -11.80 -10.32 4.01
N LEU A 159 -10.94 -11.33 3.96
CA LEU A 159 -9.74 -11.33 3.09
C LEU A 159 -9.73 -12.53 2.14
N PHE A 160 -10.56 -12.48 1.09
CA PHE A 160 -10.49 -13.43 -0.02
C PHE A 160 -9.54 -12.90 -1.11
N CYS A 161 -8.43 -13.59 -1.38
CA CYS A 161 -7.48 -13.22 -2.44
C CYS A 161 -7.64 -14.11 -3.68
N PRO A 162 -7.91 -13.49 -4.85
CA PRO A 162 -7.26 -13.90 -6.08
C PRO A 162 -6.72 -12.64 -6.80
N TYR A 163 -5.45 -12.29 -6.60
CA TYR A 163 -4.81 -11.22 -7.38
C TYR A 163 -4.21 -11.83 -8.64
N THR A 164 -4.98 -11.93 -9.72
CA THR A 164 -4.48 -12.45 -11.00
C THR A 164 -4.01 -11.34 -11.93
N HIS A 165 -2.80 -11.57 -12.47
CA HIS A 165 -2.26 -11.07 -13.73
C HIS A 165 -1.91 -9.58 -13.86
N TRP A 166 -0.67 -9.36 -14.32
CA TRP A 166 -0.15 -8.13 -14.87
C TRP A 166 -0.31 -8.22 -16.39
N ASP A 167 -1.48 -7.87 -16.93
CA ASP A 167 -1.54 -7.58 -18.36
C ASP A 167 -1.11 -6.15 -18.57
N GLY A 168 0.19 -5.98 -18.83
CA GLY A 168 0.75 -4.78 -19.43
C GLY A 168 0.38 -4.71 -20.90
N ARG A 169 -0.90 -4.48 -21.20
CA ARG A 169 -1.37 -4.10 -22.54
C ARG A 169 -2.30 -2.91 -22.44
#